data_AF-A0A5C4UQ92-F1
#
_entry.id   AF-A0A5C4UQ92-F1
#
_cell.length_a   1.000
_cell.length_b   1.000
_cell.length_c   1.000
_cell.angle_alpha   90.00
_cell.angle_beta   90.00
_cell.angle_gamma   90.00
#
_symmetry.space_group_name_H-M   'P 1'
#
loop_
_entity.id
_entity.type
_entity.pdbx_description
1 polymer ?
#
loop_
_entity_poly.entity_id
_entity_poly.type
_entity_poly.pdbx_seq_one_letter_code
_entity_poly.pdbx_strand_id
1 'polypeptide(L)'
;MNAAMELAEQFNPFTGISPSFGPFAELLESKFGMFLALAWVIGFFACAYFLIEAIGRAAKSKRNGLAGDLDETRGELVRVGAATIGMASLPVLYTILISA
;
A
#
# COMPACT_ATOMS: atom_id res chain seq x y z
N MET A 1 13.50 -15.74 -42.58
CA MET A 1 13.40 -15.21 -41.20
C MET A 1 14.51 -14.19 -41.04
N ASN A 2 14.17 -12.95 -40.66
CA ASN A 2 15.09 -11.82 -40.70
C ASN A 2 16.06 -11.88 -39.51
N ALA A 3 17.37 -11.93 -39.79
CA ALA A 3 18.44 -11.93 -38.78
C ALA A 3 18.34 -10.76 -37.78
N ALA A 4 17.70 -9.66 -38.17
CA ALA A 4 17.40 -8.52 -37.30
C ALA A 4 16.47 -8.87 -36.13
N MET A 5 15.58 -9.86 -36.31
CA MET A 5 14.62 -10.28 -35.30
C MET A 5 15.26 -11.22 -34.26
N GLU A 6 16.15 -12.12 -34.69
CA GLU A 6 16.96 -12.95 -33.77
C GLU A 6 17.90 -12.11 -32.90
N LEU A 7 18.53 -11.08 -33.48
CA LEU A 7 19.37 -10.15 -32.72
C LEU A 7 18.56 -9.34 -31.71
N ALA A 8 17.35 -8.92 -32.06
CA ALA A 8 16.47 -8.20 -31.13
C ALA A 8 16.05 -9.05 -29.93
N GLU A 9 15.84 -10.35 -30.13
CA GLU A 9 15.46 -11.29 -29.07
C GLU A 9 16.65 -11.65 -28.17
N GLN A 10 17.84 -11.79 -28.75
CA GLN A 10 19.11 -12.09 -28.05
C GLN A 10 19.58 -10.94 -27.14
N PHE A 11 19.26 -9.70 -27.49
CA PHE A 11 19.64 -8.50 -26.72
C PHE A 11 18.52 -7.91 -25.86
N ASN A 12 17.31 -8.46 -25.91
CA ASN A 12 16.22 -7.97 -25.08
C ASN A 12 16.42 -8.43 -23.62
N PRO A 13 16.69 -7.50 -22.68
CA PRO A 13 16.90 -7.84 -21.28
C PRO A 13 15.59 -8.28 -20.57
N PHE A 14 14.46 -8.17 -21.27
CA PHE A 14 13.14 -8.58 -20.79
C PHE A 14 12.67 -9.92 -21.38
N THR A 15 13.48 -10.60 -22.21
CA THR A 15 13.13 -11.91 -22.76
C THR A 15 13.06 -12.93 -21.62
N GLY A 16 11.85 -13.43 -21.32
CA GLY A 16 11.61 -14.37 -20.21
C GLY A 16 11.31 -13.72 -18.86
N ILE A 17 11.34 -12.38 -18.74
CA ILE A 17 10.90 -11.69 -17.53
C ILE A 17 9.38 -11.49 -17.63
N SER A 18 8.64 -12.29 -16.87
CA SER A 18 7.22 -12.04 -16.64
C SER A 18 7.06 -11.10 -15.44
N PRO A 19 6.30 -9.99 -15.53
CA PRO A 19 6.00 -9.17 -14.37
C PRO A 19 5.25 -10.03 -13.35
N SER A 20 5.91 -10.32 -12.23
CA SER A 20 5.30 -11.01 -11.10
C SER A 20 4.77 -9.97 -10.12
N PHE A 21 3.53 -10.16 -9.68
CA PHE A 21 2.94 -9.37 -8.59
C PHE A 21 3.43 -9.82 -7.20
N GLY A 22 4.47 -10.66 -7.15
CA GLY A 22 5.05 -11.19 -5.93
C GLY A 22 4.02 -12.00 -5.14
N PRO A 23 3.93 -11.84 -3.81
CA PRO A 23 3.02 -12.62 -2.97
C PRO A 23 1.53 -12.39 -3.31
N PHE A 24 1.20 -11.36 -4.09
CA PHE A 24 -0.17 -11.12 -4.55
C PHE A 24 -0.54 -11.86 -5.83
N ALA A 25 0.38 -12.57 -6.49
CA ALA A 25 0.11 -13.25 -7.75
C ALA A 25 -1.08 -14.21 -7.65
N GLU A 26 -1.06 -15.12 -6.68
CA GLU A 26 -2.16 -16.08 -6.45
C GLU A 26 -3.49 -15.38 -6.09
N LEU A 27 -3.41 -14.26 -5.36
CA LEU A 27 -4.59 -13.49 -4.99
C LEU A 27 -5.24 -12.83 -6.23
N LEU A 28 -4.44 -12.45 -7.23
CA LEU A 28 -4.90 -11.82 -8.46
C LEU A 28 -5.39 -12.83 -9.52
N GLU A 29 -5.02 -14.10 -9.40
CA GLU A 29 -5.52 -15.18 -10.28
C GLU A 29 -6.99 -15.50 -10.05
N SER A 30 -7.50 -15.25 -8.83
CA SER A 30 -8.91 -15.40 -8.48
C SER A 30 -9.66 -14.07 -8.58
N LYS A 31 -10.86 -14.09 -9.20
CA LYS A 31 -11.77 -12.93 -9.24
C LYS A 31 -12.02 -12.37 -7.84
N PHE A 32 -12.17 -13.25 -6.85
CA PHE A 32 -12.44 -12.86 -5.47
C PHE A 32 -11.23 -12.17 -4.82
N GLY A 33 -10.03 -12.71 -5.04
CA GLY A 33 -8.82 -12.11 -4.49
C GLY A 33 -8.46 -10.78 -5.16
N MET A 34 -8.77 -10.60 -6.45
CA MET A 34 -8.65 -9.32 -7.13
C MET A 34 -9.57 -8.24 -6.52
N PHE A 35 -10.82 -8.58 -6.19
CA PHE A 35 -11.71 -7.67 -5.46
C PHE A 35 -11.19 -7.32 -4.07
N LEU A 36 -10.63 -8.30 -3.35
CA LEU A 36 -10.06 -8.11 -2.02
C LEU A 36 -8.84 -7.18 -2.07
N ALA A 37 -7.96 -7.38 -3.06
CA ALA A 37 -6.80 -6.54 -3.31
C ALA A 37 -7.23 -5.09 -3.62
N LEU A 38 -8.24 -4.91 -4.45
CA LEU A 38 -8.78 -3.58 -4.77
C LEU A 38 -9.38 -2.90 -3.53
N ALA A 39 -10.17 -3.63 -2.73
CA ALA A 39 -10.74 -3.11 -1.50
C ALA A 39 -9.66 -2.70 -0.49
N TRP A 40 -8.59 -3.51 -0.38
CA TRP A 40 -7.43 -3.17 0.44
C TRP A 40 -6.74 -1.89 -0.03
N VAL A 41 -6.48 -1.75 -1.34
CA VAL A 41 -5.85 -0.54 -1.91
C VAL A 41 -6.69 0.70 -1.58
N ILE A 42 -8.01 0.64 -1.81
CA ILE A 42 -8.92 1.75 -1.52
C ILE A 42 -8.89 2.10 -0.03
N GLY A 43 -8.96 1.08 0.85
CA GLY A 43 -8.90 1.28 2.29
C GLY A 43 -7.57 1.90 2.75
N PHE A 44 -6.46 1.45 2.18
CA PHE A 44 -5.13 1.99 2.48
C PHE A 44 -5.04 3.48 2.10
N PHE A 45 -5.51 3.86 0.91
CA PHE A 45 -5.53 5.27 0.48
C PHE A 45 -6.45 6.13 1.35
N ALA A 46 -7.61 5.60 1.78
CA ALA A 46 -8.48 6.30 2.71
C ALA A 46 -7.78 6.54 4.06
N CYS A 47 -7.13 5.53 4.62
CA CYS A 47 -6.34 5.68 5.86
C CYS A 47 -5.19 6.68 5.69
N ALA A 48 -4.47 6.65 4.57
CA ALA A 48 -3.40 7.60 4.27
C ALA A 48 -3.92 9.04 4.18
N TYR A 49 -5.08 9.26 3.55
CA TYR A 49 -5.71 10.58 3.49
C TYR A 49 -6.04 11.11 4.89
N PHE A 50 -6.72 10.31 5.72
CA PHE A 50 -7.03 10.72 7.10
C PHE A 50 -5.78 10.95 7.94
N LEU A 51 -4.70 10.19 7.69
CA LEU A 51 -3.45 10.38 8.41
C LEU A 51 -2.83 11.73 8.08
N ILE A 52 -2.79 12.09 6.79
CA ILE A 52 -2.29 13.40 6.34
C ILE A 52 -3.14 14.53 6.94
N GLU A 53 -4.47 14.37 6.95
CA GLU A 53 -5.38 15.34 7.55
C GLU A 53 -5.14 15.51 9.05
N ALA A 54 -5.03 14.40 9.80
CA ALA A 54 -4.76 14.41 11.23
C ALA A 54 -3.40 15.04 11.57
N ILE A 55 -2.36 14.76 10.77
CA ILE A 55 -1.04 15.40 10.91
C ILE A 55 -1.15 16.91 10.69
N GLY A 56 -1.89 17.34 9.65
CA GLY A 56 -2.12 18.75 9.36
C GLY A 56 -2.86 19.48 10.50
N ARG A 57 -3.89 18.84 11.07
CA ARG A 57 -4.62 19.34 12.24
C ARG A 57 -3.74 19.44 13.47
N ALA A 58 -2.93 18.42 13.76
CA ALA A 58 -1.96 18.41 14.86
C ALA A 58 -0.89 19.50 14.72
N ALA A 59 -0.36 19.71 13.50
CA ALA A 59 0.60 20.77 13.24
C ALA A 59 -0.02 22.16 13.44
N LYS A 60 -1.27 22.35 13.01
CA LYS A 60 -2.02 23.60 13.19
C LYS A 60 -2.35 23.87 14.66
N SER A 61 -2.79 22.87 15.43
CA SER A 61 -3.13 23.04 16.85
C SER A 61 -1.89 23.39 17.68
N LYS A 62 -0.75 22.72 17.39
CA LYS A 62 0.55 23.03 17.99
C LYS A 62 0.99 24.47 17.71
N ARG A 63 0.75 24.99 16.51
CA ARG A 63 1.12 26.37 16.14
C ARG A 63 0.23 27.43 16.77
N ASN A 64 -1.05 27.11 16.98
CA ASN A 64 -2.05 28.07 17.48
C ASN A 64 -2.21 28.08 19.01
N GLY A 65 -1.50 27.21 19.74
CA GLY A 65 -1.49 27.22 21.22
C GLY A 65 -2.81 26.83 21.89
N LEU A 66 -3.72 26.18 21.15
CA LEU A 66 -5.02 25.72 21.67
C LEU A 66 -4.83 24.45 22.50
N ALA A 67 -4.49 24.61 23.77
CA ALA A 67 -4.13 23.52 24.68
C ALA A 67 -5.25 22.49 24.93
N GLY A 68 -6.52 22.89 24.77
CA GLY A 68 -7.67 21.98 24.92
C GLY A 68 -7.86 21.00 23.75
N ASP A 69 -7.32 21.33 22.57
CA ASP A 69 -7.51 20.56 21.33
C ASP A 69 -6.43 19.48 21.14
N LEU A 70 -5.36 19.53 21.95
CA LEU A 70 -4.16 18.71 21.76
C LEU A 70 -4.38 17.23 22.10
N ASP A 71 -5.18 16.93 23.12
CA ASP A 71 -5.38 15.54 23.56
C ASP A 71 -6.32 14.77 22.62
N GLU A 72 -7.40 15.42 22.17
CA GLU A 72 -8.32 14.89 21.16
C GLU A 72 -7.61 14.70 19.81
N THR A 73 -6.84 15.69 19.37
CA THR A 73 -6.03 15.58 18.14
C THR A 73 -4.98 14.47 18.24
N ARG A 74 -4.38 14.25 19.43
CA ARG A 74 -3.41 13.17 19.65
C ARG A 74 -4.07 11.80 19.61
N GLY A 75 -5.25 11.65 20.22
CA GLY A 75 -6.03 10.42 20.18
C GLY A 75 -6.41 10.04 18.74
N GLU A 76 -6.87 11.02 17.95
CA GLU A 76 -7.18 10.82 16.54
C GLU A 76 -5.94 10.43 15.73
N LEU A 77 -4.81 11.12 15.93
CA LEU A 77 -3.55 10.82 15.25
C LEU A 77 -3.05 9.39 15.55
N VAL A 78 -3.14 8.95 16.81
CA VAL A 78 -2.75 7.58 17.20
C VAL A 78 -3.69 6.56 16.58
N ARG A 79 -5.01 6.80 16.60
CA ARG A 79 -6.00 5.90 16.01
C ARG A 79 -5.79 5.73 14.50
N VAL A 80 -5.67 6.83 13.79
CA VAL A 80 -5.47 6.81 12.33
C VAL A 80 -4.09 6.27 11.98
N GLY A 81 -3.05 6.62 12.74
CA GLY A 81 -1.71 6.05 12.58
C GLY A 81 -1.69 4.54 12.75
N ALA A 82 -2.33 4.02 13.80
CA ALA A 82 -2.45 2.58 14.04
C ALA A 82 -3.24 1.88 12.92
N ALA A 83 -4.32 2.49 12.44
CA ALA A 83 -5.10 1.96 11.31
C ALA A 83 -4.26 1.89 10.02
N THR A 84 -3.49 2.94 9.71
CA THR A 84 -2.60 2.97 8.53
C THR A 84 -1.49 1.92 8.64
N ILE A 85 -0.86 1.76 9.81
CA ILE A 85 0.16 0.72 10.04
C ILE A 85 -0.46 -0.68 9.89
N GLY A 86 -1.66 -0.89 10.43
CA GLY A 86 -2.41 -2.12 10.25
C GLY A 86 -2.63 -2.42 8.76
N MET A 87 -3.16 -1.46 8.01
CA MET A 87 -3.39 -1.62 6.57
C MET A 87 -2.09 -1.85 5.78
N ALA A 88 -1.00 -1.16 6.13
CA ALA A 88 0.31 -1.30 5.50
C ALA A 88 0.95 -2.68 5.74
N SER A 89 0.64 -3.32 6.87
CA SER A 89 1.24 -4.60 7.27
C SER A 89 0.50 -5.82 6.73
N LEU A 90 -0.75 -5.67 6.27
CA LEU A 90 -1.55 -6.76 5.68
C LEU A 90 -0.82 -7.56 4.57
N PRO A 91 -0.14 -6.93 3.59
CA PRO A 91 0.68 -7.65 2.60
C PRO A 91 1.73 -8.59 3.21
N VAL A 92 2.41 -8.10 4.25
CA VAL A 92 3.51 -8.83 4.91
C VAL A 92 2.94 -9.98 5.72
N LEU A 93 1.86 -9.74 6.47
CA LEU A 93 1.16 -10.78 7.23
C LEU A 93 0.64 -11.88 6.30
N TYR A 94 0.04 -11.51 5.17
CA TYR A 94 -0.41 -12.47 4.16
C TYR A 94 0.76 -13.33 3.65
N THR A 95 1.87 -12.69 3.27
CA THR A 95 3.08 -13.38 2.79
C THR A 95 3.60 -14.39 3.82
N ILE A 96 3.66 -14.00 5.11
CA ILE A 96 4.08 -14.89 6.19
C ILE A 96 3.14 -16.08 6.33
N LEU A 97 1.82 -15.84 6.29
CA LEU A 97 0.81 -16.89 6.47
C LEU A 97 0.81 -17.93 5.34
N ILE A 98 1.08 -17.52 4.10
CA ILE A 98 1.14 -18.47 2.96
C ILE A 98 2.49 -19.17 2.84
N SER A 99 3.55 -18.64 3.48
CA SER A 99 4.91 -19.21 3.43
C SER A 99 5.24 -20.11 4.63
N ALA A 100 4.34 -20.20 5.61
CA ALA A 100 4.45 -21.02 6.82
C ALA A 100 3.73 -22.35 6.65
#